data_AF-W2UFY0-F1
#
_entry.id   AF-W2UFY0-F1
#
_cell.length_a   1.000
_cell.length_b   1.000
_cell.length_c   1.000
_cell.angle_alpha   90.00
_cell.angle_beta   90.00
_cell.angle_gamma   90.00
#
_symmetry.space_group_name_H-M   'P 1'
#
loop_
_entity.id
_entity.type
_entity.pdbx_description
1 polymer ?
#
loop_
_entity_poly.entity_id
_entity_poly.type
_entity_poly.pdbx_seq_one_letter_code
_entity_poly.pdbx_strand_id
1 'polypeptide(L)'
;MPVEDKSKSLLPFLSSPKLLPDESEADFQSGLQSLLSELDNPSPLAVALVSQLNECLWWIRRHTVDKELLLHEAMARLLSKAGSNWMASGNSKLSVALEHYLAGSADKDEAALIEQALTDGNLTLSDLRVRAFKDAAKYIKMVDDLIHRQHQTIRHLQRSIDSIDYKSRLIKRMDLELAALESKQPAKGALTLDAKPS
;
A
#
# COMPACT_ATOMS: atom_id res chain seq x y z
N MET A 1 -12.83 24.91 -28.89
CA MET A 1 -13.52 23.81 -28.17
C MET A 1 -12.68 23.48 -26.95
N PRO A 2 -13.21 23.56 -25.72
CA PRO A 2 -12.41 23.28 -24.52
C PRO A 2 -12.21 21.76 -24.39
N VAL A 3 -10.97 21.36 -24.15
CA VAL A 3 -10.54 19.97 -23.94
C VAL A 3 -10.83 19.63 -22.48
N GLU A 4 -12.10 19.50 -22.12
CA GLU A 4 -12.49 18.96 -20.81
C GLU A 4 -12.59 17.43 -20.87
N ASP A 5 -11.94 16.78 -19.90
CA ASP A 5 -12.37 15.52 -19.28
C ASP A 5 -12.18 14.16 -19.98
N LYS A 6 -11.07 13.95 -20.69
CA LYS A 6 -10.60 12.56 -20.90
C LYS A 6 -9.89 11.96 -19.68
N SER A 7 -9.48 12.79 -18.72
CA SER A 7 -8.86 12.39 -17.46
C SER A 7 -9.84 11.71 -16.49
N LYS A 8 -11.14 12.03 -16.56
CA LYS A 8 -12.19 11.42 -15.72
C LYS A 8 -12.55 9.98 -16.08
N SER A 9 -12.08 9.45 -17.22
CA SER A 9 -12.58 8.17 -17.76
C SER A 9 -11.90 6.91 -17.22
N LEU A 10 -10.72 7.01 -16.60
CA LEU A 10 -9.99 5.83 -16.08
C LEU A 10 -10.07 5.68 -14.56
N LEU A 11 -10.37 6.77 -13.85
CA LEU A 11 -10.54 6.76 -12.40
C LEU A 11 -11.58 5.73 -11.92
N PRO A 12 -12.79 5.61 -12.50
CA PRO A 12 -13.80 4.67 -12.01
C PRO A 12 -13.39 3.19 -12.08
N PHE A 13 -12.49 2.83 -13.00
CA PHE A 13 -11.95 1.46 -13.11
C PHE A 13 -10.82 1.17 -12.09
N LEU A 14 -10.33 2.21 -11.41
CA LEU A 14 -9.25 2.16 -10.42
C LEU A 14 -9.72 2.59 -9.01
N SER A 15 -10.94 3.10 -8.86
CA SER A 15 -11.36 3.89 -7.67
C SER A 15 -12.27 3.16 -6.71
N SER A 16 -11.95 1.92 -6.35
CA SER A 16 -12.48 1.39 -5.10
C SER A 16 -11.35 0.68 -4.40
N PRO A 17 -10.64 1.35 -3.48
CA PRO A 17 -9.65 0.67 -2.68
C PRO A 17 -10.37 -0.50 -2.01
N LYS A 18 -9.81 -1.71 -2.18
CA LYS A 18 -10.35 -2.91 -1.53
C LYS A 18 -9.97 -2.89 -0.05
N LEU A 19 -10.51 -1.91 0.66
CA LEU A 19 -10.34 -1.75 2.09
C LEU A 19 -11.16 -2.83 2.80
N LEU A 20 -10.62 -3.32 3.91
CA LEU A 20 -11.37 -4.16 4.83
C LEU A 20 -12.27 -3.27 5.72
N PRO A 21 -13.33 -3.83 6.34
CA PRO A 21 -14.30 -3.05 7.13
C PRO A 21 -13.69 -2.27 8.31
N ASP A 22 -12.54 -2.72 8.83
CA ASP A 22 -11.80 -2.16 9.95
C ASP A 22 -10.69 -1.18 9.55
N GLU A 23 -10.53 -0.95 8.25
CA GLU A 23 -9.48 -0.08 7.72
C GLU A 23 -9.96 1.36 7.48
N SER A 24 -9.13 2.32 7.88
CA SER A 24 -9.42 3.75 7.73
C SER A 24 -9.31 4.19 6.26
N GLU A 25 -10.45 4.49 5.64
CA GLU A 25 -10.49 5.15 4.34
C GLU A 25 -9.79 6.51 4.38
N ALA A 26 -9.92 7.25 5.49
CA ALA A 26 -9.27 8.54 5.66
C ALA A 26 -7.73 8.43 5.59
N ASP A 27 -7.15 7.41 6.23
CA ASP A 27 -5.70 7.15 6.19
C ASP A 27 -5.27 6.76 4.77
N PHE A 28 -6.06 5.92 4.09
CA PHE A 28 -5.80 5.55 2.70
C PHE A 28 -5.78 6.76 1.78
N GLN A 29 -6.79 7.63 1.89
CA GLN A 29 -6.89 8.85 1.09
C GLN A 29 -5.79 9.86 1.45
N SER A 30 -5.43 10.00 2.73
CA SER A 30 -4.33 10.85 3.17
C SER A 30 -3.00 10.38 2.57
N GLY A 31 -2.73 9.07 2.57
CA GLY A 31 -1.54 8.49 1.95
C GLY A 31 -1.49 8.76 0.44
N LEU A 32 -2.63 8.59 -0.25
CA LEU A 32 -2.74 8.88 -1.68
C LEU A 32 -2.50 10.35 -1.99
N GLN A 33 -3.10 11.27 -1.23
CA GLN A 33 -2.93 12.71 -1.43
C GLN A 33 -1.49 13.14 -1.18
N SER A 34 -0.82 12.55 -0.18
CA SER A 34 0.61 12.79 0.06
C SER A 34 1.43 12.45 -1.18
N LEU A 35 1.25 11.25 -1.75
CA LEU A 35 1.99 10.81 -2.94
C LEU A 35 1.66 11.66 -4.19
N LEU A 36 0.40 12.06 -4.37
CA LEU A 36 0.00 12.91 -5.48
C LEU A 36 0.58 14.33 -5.38
N SER A 37 0.77 14.84 -4.17
CA SER A 37 1.33 16.18 -3.94
C SER A 37 2.81 16.29 -4.35
N GLU A 38 3.51 15.17 -4.48
CA GLU A 38 4.90 15.12 -4.96
C GLU A 38 5.01 15.28 -6.49
N LEU A 39 3.90 15.17 -7.22
CA LEU A 39 3.89 15.27 -8.68
C LEU A 39 3.51 16.69 -9.17
N ASP A 40 4.37 17.27 -10.01
CA ASP A 40 4.10 18.57 -10.66
C ASP A 40 3.19 18.41 -11.89
N ASN A 41 1.92 18.82 -11.78
CA ASN A 41 0.89 18.71 -12.84
C ASN A 41 0.78 17.28 -13.41
N PRO A 42 0.33 16.30 -12.61
CA PRO A 42 0.33 14.90 -13.01
C PRO A 42 -0.64 14.64 -14.15
N SER A 43 -0.17 13.86 -15.14
CA SER A 43 -1.06 13.32 -16.17
C SER A 43 -2.06 12.31 -15.56
N PRO A 44 -3.20 12.04 -16.20
CA PRO A 44 -4.16 11.04 -15.70
C PRO A 44 -3.55 9.63 -15.52
N LEU A 45 -2.57 9.29 -16.36
CA LEU A 45 -1.82 8.05 -16.25
C LEU A 45 -0.89 8.05 -15.01
N ALA A 46 -0.25 9.17 -14.70
CA ALA A 46 0.58 9.30 -13.51
C ALA A 46 -0.27 9.18 -12.23
N VAL A 47 -1.44 9.81 -12.20
CA VAL A 47 -2.42 9.66 -11.10
C VAL A 47 -2.81 8.19 -10.91
N ALA A 48 -3.14 7.49 -12.01
CA ALA A 48 -3.49 6.07 -11.96
C ALA A 48 -2.36 5.19 -11.39
N LEU A 49 -1.11 5.42 -11.81
CA LEU A 49 0.05 4.67 -11.33
C LEU A 49 0.35 4.95 -9.85
N VAL A 50 0.20 6.19 -9.40
CA VAL A 50 0.34 6.55 -7.98
C VAL A 50 -0.76 5.93 -7.14
N SER A 51 -2.02 5.91 -7.61
CA SER A 51 -3.10 5.21 -6.91
C SER A 51 -2.79 3.72 -6.74
N GLN A 52 -2.31 3.04 -7.78
CA GLN A 52 -1.90 1.64 -7.69
C GLN A 52 -0.71 1.44 -6.75
N LEU A 53 0.22 2.39 -6.70
CA LEU A 53 1.35 2.35 -5.77
C LEU A 53 0.86 2.45 -4.32
N ASN A 54 -0.07 3.36 -4.03
CA ASN A 54 -0.69 3.50 -2.72
C ASN A 54 -1.43 2.22 -2.30
N GLU A 55 -2.15 1.59 -3.24
CA GLU A 55 -2.74 0.27 -3.00
C GLU A 55 -1.68 -0.76 -2.63
N CYS A 56 -0.60 -0.92 -3.40
CA CYS A 56 0.45 -1.89 -3.07
C CYS A 56 1.03 -1.68 -1.67
N LEU A 57 1.26 -0.43 -1.24
CA LEU A 57 1.70 -0.10 0.11
C LEU A 57 0.67 -0.54 1.17
N TRP A 58 -0.61 -0.33 0.89
CA TRP A 58 -1.70 -0.75 1.76
C TRP A 58 -1.77 -2.27 1.92
N TRP A 59 -1.63 -3.01 0.82
CA TRP A 59 -1.57 -4.48 0.83
C TRP A 59 -0.37 -4.99 1.65
N ILE A 60 0.80 -4.33 1.57
CA ILE A 60 1.96 -4.69 2.39
C ILE A 60 1.68 -4.47 3.88
N ARG A 61 1.07 -3.34 4.25
CA ARG A 61 0.68 -3.04 5.63
C ARG A 61 -0.26 -4.11 6.18
N ARG A 62 -1.32 -4.43 5.42
CA ARG A 62 -2.29 -5.48 5.77
C ARG A 62 -1.62 -6.84 5.97
N HIS A 63 -0.83 -7.27 4.99
CA HIS A 63 -0.14 -8.56 5.07
C HIS A 63 0.87 -8.63 6.21
N THR A 64 1.45 -7.51 6.63
CA THR A 64 2.31 -7.47 7.81
C THR A 64 1.49 -7.77 9.08
N VAL A 65 0.29 -7.21 9.19
CA VAL A 65 -0.64 -7.51 10.30
C VAL A 65 -1.13 -8.97 10.22
N ASP A 66 -1.48 -9.45 9.04
CA ASP A 66 -1.92 -10.85 8.82
C ASP A 66 -0.89 -11.87 9.34
N LYS A 67 0.42 -11.59 9.20
CA LYS A 67 1.49 -12.47 9.71
C LYS A 67 1.45 -12.60 11.23
N GLU A 68 1.28 -11.48 11.93
CA GLU A 68 1.22 -11.48 13.40
C GLU A 68 -0.06 -12.18 13.88
N LEU A 69 -1.20 -11.94 13.22
CA LEU A 69 -2.45 -12.64 13.53
C LEU A 69 -2.33 -14.16 13.32
N LEU A 70 -1.71 -14.61 12.23
CA LEU A 70 -1.44 -16.04 11.99
C LEU A 70 -0.56 -16.66 13.09
N LEU A 71 0.40 -15.90 13.60
CA LEU A 71 1.26 -16.34 14.70
C LEU A 71 0.48 -16.42 16.00
N HIS A 72 -0.30 -15.39 16.36
CA HIS A 72 -1.13 -15.39 17.57
C HIS A 72 -2.16 -16.52 17.56
N GLU A 73 -2.82 -16.76 16.42
CA GLU A 73 -3.75 -17.86 16.25
C GLU A 73 -3.04 -19.22 16.44
N ALA A 74 -1.84 -19.39 15.90
CA ALA A 74 -1.06 -20.60 16.13
C ALA A 74 -0.65 -20.79 17.60
N MET A 75 -0.29 -19.69 18.29
CA MET A 75 0.00 -19.71 19.73
C MET A 75 -1.24 -20.11 20.53
N ALA A 76 -2.40 -19.51 20.25
CA ALA A 76 -3.66 -19.84 20.90
C ALA A 76 -4.05 -21.31 20.69
N ARG A 77 -3.90 -21.84 19.46
CA ARG A 77 -4.13 -23.27 19.18
C ARG A 77 -3.20 -24.19 19.97
N LEU A 78 -1.92 -23.82 20.11
CA LEU A 78 -0.95 -24.63 20.86
C LEU A 78 -1.26 -24.63 22.36
N LEU A 79 -1.62 -23.49 22.92
CA LEU A 79 -2.11 -23.40 24.29
C LEU A 79 -3.36 -24.29 24.45
N SER A 80 -4.39 -24.09 23.63
CA SER A 80 -5.62 -24.89 23.68
C SER A 80 -5.38 -26.41 23.68
N LYS A 81 -4.38 -26.89 22.93
CA LYS A 81 -3.96 -28.31 22.92
C LYS A 81 -3.17 -28.76 24.14
N ALA A 82 -2.37 -27.88 24.72
CA ALA A 82 -1.56 -28.17 25.90
C ALA A 82 -2.41 -28.21 27.19
N GLY A 83 -3.54 -27.51 27.20
CA GLY A 83 -4.48 -27.49 28.31
C GLY A 83 -5.35 -28.72 28.40
N SER A 84 -5.41 -29.31 29.59
CA SER A 84 -6.19 -30.53 29.83
C SER A 84 -7.71 -30.27 29.94
N ASN A 85 -8.19 -29.00 29.91
CA ASN A 85 -9.61 -28.69 30.20
C ASN A 85 -10.18 -27.42 29.53
N TRP A 86 -9.51 -26.83 28.54
CA TRP A 86 -9.90 -25.48 28.02
C TRP A 86 -10.90 -25.51 26.84
N MET A 87 -11.34 -26.69 26.42
CA MET A 87 -12.30 -26.87 25.32
C MET A 87 -13.66 -26.18 25.56
N ALA A 88 -14.05 -25.91 26.81
CA ALA A 88 -15.31 -25.22 27.10
C ALA A 88 -15.29 -23.72 26.69
N SER A 89 -14.10 -23.13 26.56
CA SER A 89 -13.92 -21.70 26.28
C SER A 89 -13.85 -21.35 24.79
N GLY A 90 -13.65 -22.32 23.89
CA GLY A 90 -13.44 -22.10 22.47
C GLY A 90 -12.09 -21.41 22.15
N ASN A 91 -11.50 -21.75 21.00
CA ASN A 91 -10.22 -21.18 20.56
C ASN A 91 -10.28 -19.65 20.38
N SER A 92 -11.46 -19.09 20.09
CA SER A 92 -11.64 -17.65 19.88
C SER A 92 -11.40 -16.82 21.14
N LYS A 93 -11.89 -17.27 22.31
CA LYS A 93 -11.72 -16.53 23.57
C LYS A 93 -10.26 -16.57 24.06
N LEU A 94 -9.58 -17.70 23.88
CA LEU A 94 -8.16 -17.83 24.18
C LEU A 94 -7.28 -16.99 23.24
N SER A 95 -7.67 -16.88 21.97
CA SER A 95 -6.99 -16.02 20.99
C SER A 95 -7.07 -14.54 21.39
N VAL A 96 -8.27 -14.04 21.73
CA VAL A 96 -8.47 -12.66 22.21
C VAL A 96 -7.69 -12.39 23.52
N ALA A 97 -7.80 -13.28 24.51
CA ALA A 97 -7.07 -13.13 25.77
C ALA A 97 -5.54 -13.12 25.55
N LEU A 98 -5.05 -13.94 24.62
CA LEU A 98 -3.63 -13.96 24.25
C LEU A 98 -3.22 -12.65 23.57
N GLU A 99 -4.02 -12.11 22.67
CA GLU A 99 -3.76 -10.81 22.04
C GLU A 99 -3.67 -9.69 23.09
N HIS A 100 -4.62 -9.61 24.01
CA HIS A 100 -4.57 -8.63 25.11
C HIS A 100 -3.35 -8.84 26.01
N TYR A 101 -2.99 -10.09 26.30
CA TYR A 101 -1.83 -10.41 27.13
C TYR A 101 -0.53 -9.95 26.47
N LEU A 102 -0.38 -10.20 25.17
CA LEU A 102 0.78 -9.77 24.38
C LEU A 102 0.84 -8.25 24.22
N ALA A 103 -0.31 -7.58 24.14
CA ALA A 103 -0.42 -6.12 24.08
C ALA A 103 -0.20 -5.45 25.45
N GLY A 104 -0.18 -6.21 26.56
CA GLY A 104 -0.11 -5.67 27.92
C GLY A 104 -1.41 -5.02 28.38
N SER A 105 -2.53 -5.28 27.69
CA SER A 105 -3.86 -4.74 27.97
C SER A 105 -4.81 -5.78 28.58
N ALA A 106 -4.31 -7.00 28.88
CA ALA A 106 -5.11 -8.06 29.48
C ALA A 106 -5.65 -7.67 30.86
N ASP A 107 -6.90 -8.03 31.11
CA ASP A 107 -7.43 -7.98 32.47
C ASP A 107 -6.80 -9.06 33.36
N LYS A 108 -7.11 -9.02 34.67
CA LYS A 108 -6.53 -9.98 35.63
C LYS A 108 -6.95 -11.42 35.35
N ASP A 109 -8.15 -11.63 34.83
CA ASP A 109 -8.69 -12.96 34.57
C ASP A 109 -8.09 -13.54 33.27
N GLU A 110 -7.95 -12.72 32.23
CA GLU A 110 -7.25 -13.02 30.98
C GLU A 110 -5.78 -13.35 31.23
N ALA A 111 -5.08 -12.53 32.03
CA ALA A 111 -3.68 -12.77 32.36
C ALA A 111 -3.51 -14.08 33.14
N ALA A 112 -4.33 -14.31 34.18
CA ALA A 112 -4.31 -15.56 34.94
C ALA A 112 -4.61 -16.78 34.06
N LEU A 113 -5.53 -16.63 33.10
CA LEU A 113 -5.87 -17.68 32.14
C LEU A 113 -4.67 -18.05 31.26
N ILE A 114 -3.95 -17.07 30.71
CA ILE A 114 -2.75 -17.33 29.88
C ILE A 114 -1.60 -17.90 30.71
N GLU A 115 -1.38 -17.41 31.93
CA GLU A 115 -0.33 -17.92 32.82
C GLU A 115 -0.60 -19.35 33.28
N GLN A 116 -1.84 -19.68 33.64
CA GLN A 116 -2.24 -21.06 33.91
C GLN A 116 -2.01 -21.91 32.67
N ALA A 117 -2.32 -21.38 31.48
CA ALA A 117 -2.18 -22.12 30.25
C ALA A 117 -0.73 -22.46 29.88
N LEU A 118 0.17 -21.52 30.12
CA LEU A 118 1.61 -21.73 29.98
C LEU A 118 2.13 -22.74 31.00
N THR A 119 1.64 -22.67 32.25
CA THR A 119 2.04 -23.57 33.34
C THR A 119 1.62 -25.01 33.06
N ASP A 120 0.36 -25.24 32.68
CA ASP A 120 -0.17 -26.57 32.35
C ASP A 120 0.57 -27.18 31.15
N GLY A 121 0.95 -26.36 30.18
CA GLY A 121 1.75 -26.78 29.03
C GLY A 121 3.24 -26.95 29.30
N ASN A 122 3.73 -26.57 30.49
CA ASN A 122 5.16 -26.43 30.80
C ASN A 122 5.90 -25.65 29.71
N LEU A 123 5.33 -24.53 29.27
CA LEU A 123 5.85 -23.66 28.22
C LEU A 123 6.20 -22.28 28.78
N THR A 124 7.32 -21.72 28.34
CA THR A 124 7.52 -20.27 28.42
C THR A 124 6.84 -19.57 27.25
N LEU A 125 6.58 -18.27 27.37
CA LEU A 125 6.05 -17.47 26.26
C LEU A 125 6.97 -17.53 25.01
N SER A 126 8.28 -17.57 25.23
CA SER A 126 9.27 -17.73 24.15
C SER A 126 9.17 -19.09 23.46
N ASP A 127 9.05 -20.18 24.24
CA ASP A 127 8.87 -21.53 23.68
C ASP A 127 7.59 -21.64 22.87
N LEU A 128 6.50 -21.06 23.39
CA LEU A 128 5.22 -20.99 22.70
C LEU A 128 5.36 -20.27 21.36
N ARG A 129 5.99 -19.09 21.35
CA ARG A 129 6.22 -18.30 20.12
C ARG A 129 7.02 -19.08 19.09
N VAL A 130 8.12 -19.73 19.49
CA VAL A 130 8.96 -20.51 18.58
C VAL A 130 8.20 -21.70 18.00
N ARG A 131 7.43 -22.42 18.81
CA ARG A 131 6.61 -23.56 18.36
C ARG A 131 5.49 -23.09 17.43
N ALA A 132 4.82 -22.00 17.76
CA ALA A 132 3.77 -21.41 16.94
C ALA A 132 4.30 -20.93 15.59
N PHE A 133 5.50 -20.32 15.57
CA PHE A 133 6.15 -19.93 14.32
C PHE A 133 6.43 -21.15 13.43
N LYS A 134 6.89 -22.26 14.01
CA LYS A 134 7.08 -23.52 13.26
C LYS A 134 5.76 -24.08 12.72
N ASP A 135 4.68 -24.03 13.51
CA ASP A 135 3.33 -24.47 13.11
C ASP A 135 2.76 -23.60 11.97
N ALA A 136 2.92 -22.28 12.07
CA ALA A 136 2.42 -21.32 11.09
C ALA A 136 3.36 -21.07 9.89
N ALA A 137 4.55 -21.68 9.86
CA ALA A 137 5.63 -21.35 8.92
C ALA A 137 5.19 -21.36 7.44
N LYS A 138 4.34 -22.33 7.05
CA LYS A 138 3.81 -22.41 5.68
C LYS A 138 2.95 -21.20 5.31
N TYR A 139 2.08 -20.76 6.23
CA TYR A 139 1.19 -19.63 6.01
C TYR A 139 1.95 -18.31 6.06
N ILE A 140 2.86 -18.16 7.03
CA ILE A 140 3.77 -17.00 7.13
C ILE A 140 4.57 -16.84 5.84
N LYS A 141 5.14 -17.94 5.30
CA LYS A 141 5.85 -17.92 4.02
C LYS A 141 4.96 -17.47 2.85
N MET A 142 3.73 -17.96 2.79
CA MET A 142 2.79 -17.54 1.74
C MET A 142 2.50 -16.03 1.81
N VAL A 143 2.35 -15.47 3.01
CA VAL A 143 2.17 -14.02 3.18
C VAL A 143 3.44 -13.24 2.83
N ASP A 144 4.62 -13.76 3.17
CA ASP A 144 5.90 -13.18 2.72
C ASP A 144 6.05 -13.15 1.20
N ASP A 145 5.60 -14.20 0.51
CA ASP A 145 5.60 -14.25 -0.95
C ASP A 145 4.65 -13.19 -1.54
N LEU A 146 3.50 -12.94 -0.90
CA LEU A 146 2.58 -11.86 -1.29
C LEU A 146 3.22 -10.48 -1.08
N ILE A 147 3.85 -10.23 0.08
CA ILE A 147 4.58 -8.99 0.37
C ILE A 147 5.71 -8.79 -0.65
N HIS A 148 6.46 -9.85 -0.97
CA HIS A 148 7.53 -9.78 -1.96
C HIS A 148 7.00 -9.40 -3.35
N ARG A 149 5.87 -10.00 -3.76
CA ARG A 149 5.20 -9.66 -5.02
C ARG A 149 4.78 -8.18 -5.06
N GLN A 150 4.23 -7.65 -3.97
CA GLN A 150 3.87 -6.22 -3.91
C GLN A 150 5.11 -5.32 -4.02
N HIS A 151 6.23 -5.66 -3.37
CA HIS A 151 7.49 -4.94 -3.53
C HIS A 151 8.01 -4.95 -4.97
N GLN A 152 7.86 -6.06 -5.70
CA GLN A 152 8.20 -6.11 -7.12
C GLN A 152 7.31 -5.17 -7.93
N THR A 153 5.99 -5.20 -7.72
CA THR A 153 5.03 -4.30 -8.37
C THR A 153 5.38 -2.83 -8.12
N ILE A 154 5.67 -2.44 -6.88
CA ILE A 154 6.08 -1.07 -6.53
C ILE A 154 7.30 -0.64 -7.33
N ARG A 155 8.34 -1.48 -7.44
CA ARG A 155 9.53 -1.16 -8.24
C ARG A 155 9.21 -0.95 -9.73
N HIS A 156 8.25 -1.69 -10.28
CA HIS A 156 7.81 -1.48 -11.67
C HIS A 156 7.00 -0.19 -11.83
N LEU A 157 6.13 0.12 -10.87
CA LEU A 157 5.34 1.35 -10.86
C LEU A 157 6.25 2.58 -10.75
N GLN A 158 7.21 2.58 -9.83
CA GLN A 158 8.18 3.68 -9.65
C GLN A 158 8.93 4.00 -10.95
N ARG A 159 9.50 2.98 -11.61
CA ARG A 159 10.17 3.18 -12.92
C ARG A 159 9.24 3.74 -13.99
N SER A 160 7.96 3.37 -13.96
CA SER A 160 6.98 3.85 -14.94
C SER A 160 6.63 5.31 -14.68
N ILE A 161 6.47 5.70 -13.41
CA ILE A 161 6.25 7.08 -12.97
C ILE A 161 7.45 7.96 -13.39
N ASP A 162 8.67 7.54 -13.05
CA ASP A 162 9.91 8.27 -13.40
C ASP A 162 10.03 8.52 -14.92
N SER A 163 9.70 7.52 -15.72
CA SER A 163 9.74 7.59 -17.19
C SER A 163 8.72 8.58 -17.75
N ILE A 164 7.50 8.61 -17.18
CA ILE A 164 6.45 9.56 -17.59
C ILE A 164 6.87 10.99 -17.23
N ASP A 165 7.37 11.20 -16.02
CA ASP A 165 7.79 12.52 -15.56
C ASP A 165 8.98 13.04 -16.37
N TYR A 166 9.94 12.17 -16.70
CA TYR A 166 11.04 12.50 -17.59
C TYR A 166 10.54 12.94 -18.98
N LYS A 167 9.63 12.18 -19.59
CA LYS A 167 9.03 12.53 -20.89
C LYS A 167 8.27 13.85 -20.84
N SER A 168 7.50 14.09 -19.78
CA SER A 168 6.77 15.34 -19.56
C SER A 168 7.71 16.55 -19.49
N ARG A 169 8.82 16.44 -18.75
CA ARG A 169 9.85 17.49 -18.68
C ARG A 169 10.54 17.74 -20.01
N LEU A 170 10.84 16.68 -20.77
CA LEU A 170 11.49 16.80 -22.09
C LEU A 170 10.59 17.54 -23.10
N ILE A 171 9.31 17.20 -23.17
CA ILE A 171 8.34 17.88 -24.05
C ILE A 171 8.25 19.37 -23.70
N LYS A 172 8.07 19.71 -22.42
CA LYS A 172 8.04 21.12 -21.97
C LYS A 172 9.28 21.89 -22.40
N ARG A 173 10.46 21.27 -22.30
CA ARG A 173 11.71 21.89 -22.76
C ARG A 173 11.73 22.09 -24.28
N MET A 174 11.30 21.10 -25.04
CA MET A 174 11.21 21.20 -26.51
C MET A 174 10.24 22.33 -26.93
N ASP A 175 9.09 22.46 -26.27
CA ASP A 175 8.12 23.53 -26.54
C ASP A 175 8.71 24.92 -26.26
N LEU A 176 9.46 25.07 -25.16
CA LEU A 176 10.16 26.31 -24.83
C LEU A 176 11.25 26.66 -25.86
N GLU A 177 12.02 25.65 -26.32
CA GLU A 177 13.03 25.84 -27.36
C GLU A 177 12.39 26.23 -28.71
N LEU A 178 11.25 25.62 -29.09
CA LEU A 178 10.48 26.00 -30.27
C LEU A 178 9.98 27.44 -30.20
N ALA A 179 9.36 27.85 -29.09
CA ALA A 179 8.90 29.22 -28.90
C ALA A 179 10.06 30.25 -28.94
N ALA A 180 11.23 29.88 -28.41
CA ALA A 180 12.42 30.71 -28.48
C ALA A 180 12.99 30.82 -29.91
N LEU A 181 12.82 29.79 -30.75
CA LEU A 181 13.22 29.83 -32.16
C LEU A 181 12.25 30.67 -32.99
N GLU A 182 10.95 30.52 -32.78
CA GLU A 182 9.90 31.30 -33.47
C GLU A 182 10.01 32.79 -33.14
N SER A 183 10.25 33.15 -31.88
CA SER A 183 10.45 34.56 -31.49
C SER A 183 11.74 35.18 -32.04
N LYS A 184 12.74 34.37 -32.39
CA LYS A 184 13.99 34.81 -33.03
C LYS A 184 13.90 34.86 -34.55
N GLN A 185 12.84 34.37 -35.18
CA GLN A 185 12.66 34.56 -36.62
C GLN A 185 12.42 36.06 -36.89
N PRO A 186 13.29 36.74 -37.67
CA PRO A 186 13.00 38.09 -38.11
C PRO A 186 11.76 38.04 -39.01
N ALA A 187 10.87 39.01 -38.86
CA ALA A 187 9.68 39.20 -39.71
C ALA A 187 10.07 39.35 -41.20
N LYS A 188 10.41 38.25 -41.86
CA LYS A 188 10.65 38.19 -43.31
C LYS A 188 9.30 37.95 -43.97
N GLY A 189 8.61 39.05 -44.28
CA GLY A 189 7.37 39.00 -45.04
C GLY A 189 6.69 40.33 -45.34
N ALA A 190 7.15 41.46 -44.77
CA ALA A 190 6.69 42.79 -45.16
C ALA A 190 7.74 43.50 -46.03
N LEU A 191 8.12 42.90 -47.15
CA LEU A 191 8.74 43.64 -48.25
C LEU A 191 7.64 44.10 -49.18
N THR A 192 7.18 45.32 -48.91
CA THR A 192 6.47 46.18 -49.85
C THR A 192 7.27 46.27 -51.15
N LEU A 193 6.71 45.73 -52.24
CA LEU A 193 7.08 46.13 -53.59
C LEU A 193 5.79 46.48 -54.35
N ASP A 194 5.13 47.54 -53.86
CA ASP A 194 4.39 48.44 -54.74
C ASP A 194 5.42 49.25 -55.53
N ALA A 195 5.68 48.83 -56.76
CA ALA A 195 6.23 49.68 -57.81
C ALA A 195 5.20 49.77 -58.93
N LYS A 196 4.64 50.98 -59.08
CA LYS A 196 3.55 51.38 -59.98
C LYS A 196 3.80 51.08 -61.47
N PRO A 197 2.72 51.05 -62.30
CA PRO A 197 2.77 50.72 -63.72
C PRO A 197 3.22 51.92 -64.57
N SER A 198 3.87 51.65 -65.70
CA SER A 198 4.00 52.54 -66.88
C SER A 198 4.19 51.70 -68.13
#